data_AF-A0A2J6SH74-F1
#
_entry.id   AF-A0A2J6SH74-F1
#
_cell.length_a   1.000
_cell.length_b   1.000
_cell.length_c   1.000
_cell.angle_alpha   90.00
_cell.angle_beta   90.00
_cell.angle_gamma   90.00
#
_symmetry.space_group_name_H-M   'P 1'
#
loop_
_entity.id
_entity.type
_entity.pdbx_description
1 polymer ?
#
loop_
_entity_poly.entity_id
_entity_poly.type
_entity_poly.pdbx_seq_one_letter_code
_entity_poly.pdbx_strand_id
1 'polypeptide(L)'
;MGLRKFFRKKAHSTDDGEAATTKNTNVIADEAPDIPLGLDVLVEGVDPVVDIVAIHGLNGHREKTWTAGNQVNWLRDANMLSSIIPNTRIMSWGYDANTHSTKELSAMYLYDHVQNLVSDLSLYRRSDKTNIRPIIFVAHSLGGIVLKSALIHSDSMRSGHLYHYRSIKTSIYGIIFMGTSY
;
A
#
# COMPACT_ATOMS: atom_id res chain seq x y z
N MET A 1 -41.39 59.72 1.00
CA MET A 1 -42.84 59.40 1.03
C MET A 1 -43.00 58.02 0.40
N GLY A 2 -43.11 56.99 1.25
CA GLY A 2 -42.85 55.60 0.89
C GLY A 2 -44.10 54.74 0.73
N LEU A 3 -43.81 53.49 0.33
CA LEU A 3 -44.61 52.27 0.34
C LEU A 3 -45.78 52.16 -0.65
N ARG A 4 -45.71 51.12 -1.49
CA ARG A 4 -46.90 50.36 -1.92
C ARG A 4 -46.72 48.89 -1.54
N LYS A 5 -47.74 48.39 -0.85
CA LYS A 5 -47.94 47.02 -0.40
C LYS A 5 -49.11 46.42 -1.20
N PHE A 6 -48.99 45.13 -1.52
CA PHE A 6 -50.02 44.09 -1.73
C PHE A 6 -51.20 44.30 -2.69
N PHE A 7 -51.35 43.35 -3.63
CA PHE A 7 -52.64 42.76 -4.00
C PHE A 7 -52.51 41.25 -4.26
N ARG A 8 -53.58 40.52 -3.93
CA ARG A 8 -53.72 39.05 -3.82
C ARG A 8 -54.74 38.53 -4.85
N LYS A 9 -54.51 37.30 -5.33
CA LYS A 9 -55.43 36.25 -5.86
C LYS A 9 -56.01 36.36 -7.29
N LYS A 10 -55.85 35.26 -8.03
CA LYS A 10 -56.99 34.44 -8.50
C LYS A 10 -56.57 32.96 -8.57
N ALA A 11 -57.49 32.07 -8.17
CA ALA A 11 -57.36 30.62 -8.20
C ALA A 11 -58.28 30.04 -9.29
N HIS A 12 -57.94 28.87 -9.83
CA HIS A 12 -58.91 27.89 -10.31
C HIS A 12 -58.42 26.48 -9.95
N SER A 13 -59.31 25.75 -9.28
CA SER A 13 -59.25 24.37 -8.82
C SER A 13 -59.35 23.34 -9.96
N THR A 14 -58.75 22.16 -9.78
CA THR A 14 -59.47 20.86 -9.62
C THR A 14 -58.52 19.78 -9.07
N ASP A 15 -59.15 18.77 -8.52
CA ASP A 15 -58.78 17.84 -7.45
C ASP A 15 -58.03 16.57 -7.90
N ASP A 16 -57.71 15.75 -6.90
CA ASP A 16 -57.50 14.30 -6.89
C ASP A 16 -56.06 13.79 -6.79
N GLY A 17 -55.78 13.16 -5.64
CA GLY A 17 -54.51 12.58 -5.25
C GLY A 17 -54.37 11.09 -5.60
N GLU A 18 -53.13 10.63 -5.69
CA GLU A 18 -52.71 9.28 -5.29
C GLU A 18 -51.19 9.26 -5.06
N ALA A 19 -50.73 8.53 -4.04
CA ALA A 19 -49.35 8.49 -3.58
C ALA A 19 -48.47 7.55 -4.43
N ALA A 20 -47.23 7.95 -4.74
CA ALA A 20 -46.16 7.03 -5.15
C ALA A 20 -44.74 7.61 -4.89
N THR A 21 -44.13 7.13 -3.81
CA THR A 21 -42.77 6.57 -3.72
C THR A 21 -41.56 7.31 -4.35
N THR A 22 -40.77 7.92 -3.47
CA THR A 22 -39.30 7.85 -3.36
C THR A 22 -38.44 7.63 -4.63
N LYS A 23 -37.56 8.61 -4.92
CA LYS A 23 -36.18 8.33 -5.33
C LYS A 23 -35.22 9.18 -4.51
N ASN A 24 -34.86 8.64 -3.35
CA ASN A 24 -33.70 9.09 -2.60
C ASN A 24 -32.48 8.50 -3.32
N THR A 25 -31.88 9.25 -4.24
CA THR A 25 -30.60 8.88 -4.85
C THR A 25 -29.49 9.14 -3.85
N ASN A 26 -29.42 8.27 -2.83
CA ASN A 26 -28.17 8.07 -2.10
C ASN A 26 -27.23 7.34 -3.06
N VAL A 27 -26.44 8.13 -3.78
CA VAL A 27 -25.22 7.64 -4.40
C VAL A 27 -24.32 7.28 -3.22
N ILE A 28 -24.34 6.02 -2.82
CA ILE A 28 -23.33 5.46 -1.94
C ILE A 28 -22.05 5.54 -2.79
N ALA A 29 -21.19 6.51 -2.48
CA ALA A 29 -19.82 6.43 -2.94
C ALA A 29 -19.30 5.09 -2.41
N ASP A 30 -18.91 4.18 -3.30
CA ASP A 30 -18.20 2.97 -2.91
C ASP A 30 -17.05 3.42 -2.00
N GLU A 31 -17.09 3.03 -0.72
CA GLU A 31 -15.95 3.19 0.16
C GLU A 31 -14.77 2.53 -0.55
N ALA A 32 -13.73 3.32 -0.81
CA ALA A 32 -12.51 2.78 -1.38
C ALA A 32 -12.09 1.60 -0.50
N PRO A 33 -11.77 0.43 -1.07
CA PRO A 33 -11.37 -0.72 -0.28
C PRO A 33 -10.23 -0.30 0.64
N ASP A 34 -10.29 -0.71 1.92
CA ASP A 34 -9.20 -0.52 2.87
C ASP A 34 -7.98 -1.28 2.34
N ILE A 35 -7.07 -0.57 1.68
CA ILE A 35 -5.81 -1.11 1.16
C ILE A 35 -4.77 -0.79 2.23
N PRO A 36 -4.29 -1.79 2.98
CA PRO A 36 -3.38 -1.54 4.07
C PRO A 36 -1.98 -1.22 3.50
N LEU A 37 -1.53 0.01 3.72
CA LEU A 37 -0.27 0.58 3.18
C LEU A 37 0.87 0.54 4.19
N GLY A 38 2.10 0.67 3.68
CA GLY A 38 3.31 0.72 4.48
C GLY A 38 3.82 -0.65 4.90
N LEU A 39 4.81 -0.65 5.80
CA LEU A 39 5.48 -1.84 6.30
C LEU A 39 4.65 -2.54 7.37
N ASP A 40 4.52 -3.86 7.25
CA ASP A 40 3.88 -4.71 8.23
C ASP A 40 4.78 -5.89 8.58
N VAL A 41 4.87 -6.22 9.86
CA VAL A 41 5.68 -7.33 10.36
C VAL A 41 4.75 -8.52 10.51
N LEU A 42 4.88 -9.49 9.60
CA LEU A 42 4.04 -10.67 9.59
C LEU A 42 4.51 -11.71 10.62
N VAL A 43 5.83 -11.81 10.82
CA VAL A 43 6.48 -12.73 11.75
C VAL A 43 7.76 -12.07 12.29
N GLU A 44 7.89 -11.94 13.62
CA GLU A 44 9.13 -11.42 14.23
C GLU A 44 10.30 -12.41 14.15
N GLY A 45 10.01 -13.71 14.22
CA GLY A 45 11.02 -14.76 14.29
C GLY A 45 11.62 -14.93 15.69
N VAL A 46 12.50 -15.91 15.83
CA VAL A 46 13.26 -16.18 17.07
C VAL A 46 14.69 -15.68 16.86
N ASP A 47 15.12 -14.67 17.61
CA ASP A 47 16.44 -14.03 17.45
C ASP A 47 16.81 -13.77 15.98
N PRO A 48 15.99 -12.97 15.26
CA PRO A 48 16.13 -12.83 13.83
C PRO A 48 17.51 -12.28 13.44
N VAL A 49 18.18 -12.98 12.54
CA VAL A 49 19.49 -12.60 11.97
C VAL A 49 19.38 -12.08 10.54
N VAL A 50 18.20 -12.23 9.91
CA VAL A 50 17.89 -11.75 8.56
C VAL A 50 16.46 -11.19 8.54
N ASP A 51 16.26 -10.12 7.78
CA ASP A 51 14.95 -9.60 7.42
C ASP A 51 14.55 -10.07 6.02
N ILE A 52 13.35 -10.61 5.88
CA ILE A 52 12.70 -10.89 4.58
C ILE A 52 11.65 -9.81 4.36
N VAL A 53 11.73 -9.09 3.25
CA VAL A 53 10.78 -8.02 2.90
C VAL A 53 10.08 -8.37 1.59
N ALA A 54 8.78 -8.64 1.69
CA ALA A 54 7.93 -8.95 0.55
C ALA A 54 7.27 -7.69 -0.03
N ILE A 55 7.28 -7.53 -1.35
CA ILE A 55 6.72 -6.38 -2.07
C ILE A 55 5.78 -6.89 -3.16
N HIS A 56 4.48 -6.55 -3.04
CA HIS A 56 3.47 -7.01 -3.99
C HIS A 56 3.53 -6.28 -5.33
N GLY A 57 2.78 -6.78 -6.31
CA GLY A 57 2.69 -6.20 -7.65
C GLY A 57 1.44 -5.34 -7.87
N LEU A 58 1.17 -5.05 -9.14
CA LEU A 58 -0.02 -4.33 -9.60
C LEU A 58 -1.31 -5.01 -9.12
N ASN A 59 -2.29 -4.22 -8.70
CA ASN A 59 -3.55 -4.68 -8.09
C ASN A 59 -3.34 -5.69 -6.94
N GLY A 60 -2.14 -5.70 -6.35
CA GLY A 60 -1.77 -6.57 -5.25
C GLY A 60 -2.17 -5.98 -3.89
N HIS A 61 -1.89 -6.77 -2.86
CA HIS A 61 -2.17 -6.41 -1.48
C HIS A 61 -1.11 -7.06 -0.60
N ARG A 62 -0.56 -6.32 0.37
CA ARG A 62 0.60 -6.78 1.17
C ARG A 62 0.39 -8.12 1.85
N GLU A 63 -0.83 -8.50 2.21
CA GLU A 63 -1.14 -9.86 2.67
C GLU A 63 -1.67 -10.79 1.58
N LYS A 64 -2.75 -10.41 0.88
CA LYS A 64 -3.48 -11.32 -0.03
C LYS A 64 -2.61 -11.82 -1.20
N THR A 65 -1.65 -11.03 -1.67
CA THR A 65 -0.72 -11.46 -2.74
C THR A 65 0.06 -12.72 -2.37
N TRP A 66 0.30 -12.96 -1.08
CA TRP A 66 1.06 -14.10 -0.60
C TRP A 66 0.17 -15.21 -0.02
N THR A 67 -1.15 -15.09 -0.19
CA THR A 67 -2.14 -16.05 0.30
C THR A 67 -2.66 -16.89 -0.85
N ALA A 68 -2.52 -18.22 -0.74
CA ALA A 68 -3.06 -19.15 -1.71
C ALA A 68 -4.59 -19.29 -1.58
N GLY A 69 -5.26 -19.90 -2.57
CA GLY A 69 -6.73 -20.04 -2.58
C GLY A 69 -7.31 -20.76 -1.36
N ASN A 70 -6.51 -21.63 -0.71
CA ASN A 70 -6.86 -22.31 0.55
C ASN A 70 -6.68 -21.44 1.80
N GLN A 71 -6.49 -20.12 1.64
CA GLN A 71 -6.29 -19.13 2.71
C GLN A 71 -4.96 -19.26 3.47
N VAL A 72 -4.02 -20.09 2.99
CA VAL A 72 -2.68 -20.20 3.58
C VAL A 72 -1.78 -19.10 3.03
N ASN A 73 -1.27 -18.25 3.92
CA ASN A 73 -0.26 -17.26 3.59
C ASN A 73 1.13 -17.83 3.82
N TRP A 74 1.86 -18.16 2.76
CA TRP A 74 3.10 -18.94 2.85
C TRP A 74 4.25 -18.20 3.54
N LEU A 75 4.17 -16.87 3.67
CA LEU A 75 5.16 -16.07 4.40
C LEU A 75 5.00 -16.22 5.92
N ARG A 76 3.77 -16.28 6.43
CA ARG A 76 3.49 -16.24 7.88
C ARG A 76 2.93 -17.52 8.49
N ASP A 77 2.37 -18.41 7.67
CA ASP A 77 1.79 -19.66 8.14
C ASP A 77 2.84 -20.50 8.89
N ALA A 78 2.46 -21.01 10.08
CA ALA A 78 3.34 -21.71 11.00
C ALA A 78 3.88 -23.05 10.45
N ASN A 79 3.35 -23.54 9.33
CA ASN A 79 3.81 -24.77 8.67
C ASN A 79 4.54 -24.49 7.34
N MET A 80 4.84 -23.22 7.04
CA MET A 80 5.44 -22.79 5.76
C MET A 80 6.80 -22.13 5.98
N LEU A 81 7.05 -20.95 5.39
CA LEU A 81 8.37 -20.32 5.42
C LEU A 81 8.86 -20.07 6.85
N SER A 82 7.98 -19.57 7.72
CA SER A 82 8.33 -19.17 9.09
C SER A 82 8.83 -20.33 9.96
N SER A 83 8.44 -21.59 9.68
CA SER A 83 8.95 -22.76 10.40
C SER A 83 10.24 -23.33 9.80
N ILE A 84 10.47 -23.15 8.51
CA ILE A 84 11.68 -23.63 7.83
C ILE A 84 12.88 -22.74 8.22
N ILE A 85 12.66 -21.44 8.42
CA ILE A 85 13.70 -20.46 8.75
C ILE A 85 13.30 -19.58 9.94
N PRO A 86 13.23 -20.15 11.16
CA PRO A 86 12.68 -19.47 12.33
C PRO A 86 13.51 -18.26 12.79
N ASN A 87 14.80 -18.18 12.45
CA ASN A 87 15.67 -17.04 12.77
C ASN A 87 15.57 -15.90 11.75
N THR A 88 14.38 -15.70 11.17
CA THR A 88 14.12 -14.60 10.22
C THR A 88 12.92 -13.79 10.65
N ARG A 89 13.01 -12.47 10.47
CA ARG A 89 11.86 -11.58 10.56
C ARG A 89 11.26 -11.44 9.16
N ILE A 90 9.96 -11.64 9.04
CA ILE A 90 9.26 -11.61 7.76
C ILE A 90 8.31 -10.42 7.77
N MET A 91 8.51 -9.52 6.83
CA MET A 91 7.75 -8.30 6.64
C MET A 91 7.13 -8.28 5.24
N SER A 92 6.02 -7.56 5.11
CA SER A 92 5.43 -7.25 3.82
C SER A 92 5.15 -5.75 3.73
N TRP A 93 5.53 -5.15 2.61
CA TRP A 93 5.33 -3.73 2.37
C TRP A 93 4.22 -3.53 1.33
N GLY A 94 3.23 -2.72 1.70
CA GLY A 94 2.07 -2.38 0.89
C GLY A 94 2.16 -0.99 0.30
N TYR A 95 1.73 -0.84 -0.95
CA TYR A 95 1.56 0.45 -1.60
C TYR A 95 0.31 0.47 -2.45
N ASP A 96 -0.21 1.66 -2.76
CA ASP A 96 -1.35 1.76 -3.66
C ASP A 96 -0.90 1.37 -5.07
N ALA A 97 -1.34 0.18 -5.46
CA ALA A 97 -1.01 -0.46 -6.73
C ALA A 97 -2.24 -0.52 -7.64
N ASN A 98 -3.28 0.28 -7.38
CA ASN A 98 -4.52 0.23 -8.16
C ASN A 98 -4.46 1.16 -9.39
N THR A 99 -4.61 0.59 -10.59
CA THR A 99 -4.65 1.33 -11.87
C THR A 99 -6.03 1.87 -12.24
N HIS A 100 -7.05 1.68 -11.38
CA HIS A 100 -8.42 2.12 -11.70
C HIS A 100 -8.60 3.64 -11.67
N SER A 101 -7.62 4.40 -11.16
CA SER A 101 -7.51 5.81 -11.50
C SER A 101 -6.95 5.91 -12.92
N THR A 102 -7.66 6.59 -13.81
CA THR A 102 -7.45 6.72 -15.27
C THR A 102 -6.11 7.34 -15.71
N LYS A 103 -5.09 7.32 -14.86
CA LYS A 103 -3.72 7.72 -15.18
C LYS A 103 -2.88 6.47 -15.29
N GLU A 104 -2.19 6.32 -16.41
CA GLU A 104 -0.97 5.52 -16.48
C GLU A 104 -0.15 5.75 -15.21
N LEU A 105 0.44 4.69 -14.64
CA LEU A 105 1.36 4.78 -13.50
C LEU A 105 2.44 5.82 -13.80
N SER A 106 2.22 7.05 -13.39
CA SER A 106 3.13 8.15 -13.73
C SER A 106 4.46 7.91 -13.01
N ALA A 107 5.55 8.32 -13.63
CA ALA A 107 6.88 8.22 -13.02
C ALA A 107 6.93 8.90 -11.64
N MET A 108 6.21 10.01 -11.46
CA MET A 108 6.10 10.70 -10.16
C MET A 108 5.41 9.83 -9.11
N TYR A 109 4.27 9.21 -9.47
CA TYR A 109 3.54 8.34 -8.54
C TYR A 109 4.36 7.11 -8.13
N LEU A 110 5.10 6.51 -9.07
CA LEU A 110 6.04 5.43 -8.74
C LEU A 110 7.19 5.92 -7.84
N TYR A 111 7.66 7.15 -8.05
CA TYR A 111 8.73 7.74 -7.25
C TYR A 111 8.31 8.00 -5.80
N ASP A 112 7.05 8.34 -5.54
CA ASP A 112 6.53 8.47 -4.18
C ASP A 112 6.55 7.13 -3.44
N HIS A 113 6.12 6.05 -4.10
CA HIS A 113 6.20 4.69 -3.55
C HIS A 113 7.64 4.26 -3.26
N VAL A 114 8.57 4.63 -4.13
CA VAL A 114 10.01 4.40 -3.93
C VAL A 114 10.52 5.08 -2.66
N GLN A 115 10.19 6.36 -2.45
CA GLN A 115 10.59 7.09 -1.25
C GLN A 115 9.97 6.50 0.02
N ASN A 116 8.68 6.15 -0.04
CA ASN A 116 7.96 5.56 1.08
C ASN A 116 8.56 4.22 1.50
N LEU A 117 8.87 3.32 0.55
CA LEU A 117 9.51 2.03 0.85
C LEU A 117 10.84 2.21 1.59
N VAL A 118 11.70 3.11 1.10
CA VAL A 118 13.00 3.37 1.73
C VAL A 118 12.82 4.02 3.09
N SER A 119 11.89 4.97 3.22
CA SER A 119 11.62 5.68 4.47
C SER A 119 11.08 4.75 5.54
N ASP A 120 10.04 3.97 5.25
CA ASP A 120 9.38 3.06 6.19
C ASP A 120 10.37 2.02 6.72
N LEU A 121 11.10 1.36 5.82
CA LEU A 121 12.07 0.34 6.20
C LEU A 121 13.24 0.92 6.99
N SER A 122 13.70 2.13 6.63
CA SER A 122 14.77 2.82 7.37
C SER A 122 14.30 3.31 8.74
N LEU A 123 13.06 3.77 8.88
CA LEU A 123 12.49 4.19 10.16
C LEU A 123 12.35 3.00 11.11
N TYR A 124 11.77 1.90 10.63
CA TYR A 124 11.57 0.70 11.41
C TYR A 124 12.90 0.07 11.86
N ARG A 125 13.88 -0.08 10.96
CA ARG A 125 15.20 -0.63 11.31
C ARG A 125 16.03 0.27 12.23
N ARG A 126 15.71 1.56 12.31
CA ARG A 126 16.33 2.48 13.26
C ARG A 126 15.72 2.38 14.64
N SER A 127 14.39 2.25 14.72
CA SER A 127 13.71 2.20 16.01
C SER A 127 14.11 0.97 16.82
N ASP A 128 14.40 -0.14 16.16
CA ASP A 128 14.83 -1.40 16.79
C ASP A 128 16.35 -1.68 16.70
N LYS A 129 17.12 -0.74 16.15
CA LYS A 129 18.58 -0.82 15.98
C LYS A 129 19.06 -1.97 15.08
N THR A 130 18.24 -2.43 14.14
CA THR A 130 18.57 -3.49 13.17
C THR A 130 19.12 -2.97 11.83
N ASN A 131 19.59 -1.71 11.78
CA ASN A 131 20.05 -1.03 10.56
C ASN A 131 21.05 -1.81 9.68
N ILE A 132 21.83 -2.74 10.27
CA ILE A 132 22.85 -3.54 9.57
C ILE A 132 22.43 -5.00 9.31
N ARG A 133 21.26 -5.42 9.79
CA ARG A 133 20.79 -6.80 9.62
C ARG A 133 20.59 -7.12 8.13
N PRO A 134 21.12 -8.22 7.59
CA PRO A 134 20.90 -8.60 6.20
C PRO A 134 19.42 -8.58 5.79
N ILE A 135 19.14 -8.14 4.56
CA ILE A 135 17.81 -8.07 3.95
C ILE A 135 17.79 -8.99 2.73
N ILE A 136 16.76 -9.82 2.64
CA ILE A 136 16.36 -10.54 1.44
C ILE A 136 15.02 -9.98 0.98
N PHE A 137 14.95 -9.53 -0.28
CA PHE A 137 13.70 -9.05 -0.85
C PHE A 137 12.98 -10.16 -1.63
N VAL A 138 11.66 -10.21 -1.53
CA VAL A 138 10.78 -10.99 -2.41
C VAL A 138 9.87 -10.01 -3.14
N ALA A 139 10.09 -9.81 -4.43
CA ALA A 139 9.37 -8.81 -5.20
C ALA A 139 8.54 -9.45 -6.30
N HIS A 140 7.25 -9.15 -6.33
CA HIS A 140 6.31 -9.68 -7.33
C HIS A 140 5.96 -8.63 -8.40
N SER A 141 6.11 -8.99 -9.67
CA SER A 141 5.72 -8.18 -10.84
C SER A 141 6.17 -6.71 -10.74
N LEU A 142 5.24 -5.74 -10.75
CA LEU A 142 5.53 -4.31 -10.60
C LEU A 142 6.34 -3.98 -9.34
N GLY A 143 6.17 -4.75 -8.25
CA GLY A 143 6.95 -4.61 -7.04
C GLY A 143 8.46 -4.76 -7.27
N GLY A 144 8.87 -5.51 -8.29
CA GLY A 144 10.26 -5.61 -8.72
C GLY A 144 10.82 -4.31 -9.30
N ILE A 145 10.00 -3.55 -10.03
CA ILE A 145 10.37 -2.23 -10.56
C ILE A 145 10.46 -1.22 -9.41
N VAL A 146 9.47 -1.23 -8.51
CA VAL A 146 9.49 -0.39 -7.30
C VAL A 146 10.76 -0.65 -6.48
N LEU A 147 11.08 -1.92 -6.22
CA LEU A 147 12.30 -2.30 -5.51
C LEU A 147 13.55 -1.80 -6.22
N LYS A 148 13.72 -2.08 -7.52
CA LYS A 148 14.91 -1.64 -8.29
C LYS A 148 15.11 -0.13 -8.18
N SER A 149 14.04 0.66 -8.37
CA SER A 149 14.07 2.12 -8.25
C SER A 149 14.40 2.58 -6.83
N ALA A 150 13.87 1.90 -5.81
CA ALA A 150 14.20 2.15 -4.41
C ALA A 150 15.67 1.87 -4.08
N LEU A 151 16.28 0.85 -4.69
CA LEU A 151 17.70 0.57 -4.51
C LEU A 151 18.60 1.63 -5.12
N ILE A 152 18.22 2.16 -6.29
CA ILE A 152 18.94 3.27 -6.95
C ILE A 152 18.79 4.54 -6.09
N HIS A 153 17.57 4.84 -5.65
CA HIS A 153 17.30 5.97 -4.75
C HIS A 153 18.10 5.86 -3.46
N SER A 154 18.09 4.70 -2.79
CA SER A 154 18.85 4.42 -1.58
C SER A 154 20.36 4.59 -1.76
N ASP A 155 20.94 4.13 -2.89
CA ASP A 155 22.39 4.31 -3.15
C ASP A 155 22.79 5.76 -3.42
N SER A 156 21.87 6.58 -3.95
CA SER A 156 22.10 8.00 -4.21
C SER A 156 22.17 8.85 -2.93
N MET A 157 21.67 8.33 -1.79
CA MET A 157 21.65 9.02 -0.49
C MET A 157 23.01 8.97 0.22
N ARG A 158 24.02 9.61 -0.38
CA ARG A 158 25.43 9.55 0.07
C ARG A 158 25.83 10.64 1.06
N SER A 159 24.97 11.61 1.36
CA SER A 159 25.36 12.83 2.09
C SER A 159 24.42 13.16 3.26
N GLY A 160 25.00 13.62 4.38
CA GLY A 160 24.28 14.28 5.48
C GLY A 160 23.35 13.38 6.31
N HIS A 161 22.22 13.94 6.75
CA HIS A 161 21.24 13.31 7.65
C HIS A 161 20.50 12.09 7.06
N LEU A 162 20.69 11.80 5.76
CA LEU A 162 20.02 10.71 5.04
C LEU A 162 20.86 9.43 4.95
N TYR A 163 22.00 9.35 5.64
CA TYR A 163 22.88 8.16 5.60
C TYR A 163 22.15 6.84 5.92
N HIS A 164 21.10 6.92 6.75
CA HIS A 164 20.29 5.77 7.11
C HIS A 164 19.52 5.18 5.91
N TYR A 165 19.15 5.98 4.93
CA TYR A 165 18.47 5.48 3.72
C TYR A 165 19.38 4.59 2.90
N ARG A 166 20.69 4.89 2.88
CA ARG A 166 21.70 4.06 2.23
C ARG A 166 21.87 2.70 2.90
N SER A 167 21.51 2.57 4.19
CA SER A 167 21.58 1.30 4.91
C SER A 167 20.72 0.21 4.27
N ILE A 168 19.62 0.59 3.60
CA ILE A 168 18.77 -0.36 2.88
C ILE A 168 19.55 -1.02 1.76
N LYS A 169 20.20 -0.24 0.88
CA LYS A 169 21.03 -0.80 -0.20
C LYS A 169 22.20 -1.63 0.33
N THR A 170 22.92 -1.14 1.34
CA THR A 170 24.12 -1.83 1.85
C THR A 170 23.81 -3.09 2.65
N SER A 171 22.56 -3.27 3.08
CA SER A 171 22.13 -4.46 3.83
C SER A 171 21.54 -5.55 2.94
N ILE A 172 21.59 -5.44 1.61
CA ILE A 172 20.98 -6.44 0.72
C ILE A 172 21.91 -7.63 0.52
N TYR A 173 21.38 -8.81 0.78
CA TYR A 173 22.07 -10.10 0.61
C TYR A 173 21.37 -11.00 -0.41
N GLY A 174 20.12 -10.70 -0.79
CA GLY A 174 19.41 -11.44 -1.82
C GLY A 174 18.15 -10.72 -2.33
N ILE A 175 17.77 -11.02 -3.56
CA ILE A 175 16.50 -10.56 -4.16
C ILE A 175 15.91 -11.72 -4.97
N ILE A 176 14.63 -12.01 -4.74
CA ILE A 176 13.85 -13.01 -5.47
C ILE A 176 12.78 -12.25 -6.27
N PHE A 177 12.83 -12.34 -7.59
CA PHE A 177 11.80 -11.79 -8.47
C PHE A 177 10.78 -12.86 -8.86
N MET A 178 9.49 -12.57 -8.71
CA MET A 178 8.39 -13.43 -9.12
C MET A 178 7.55 -12.70 -10.17
N GLY A 179 7.34 -13.30 -11.35
CA GLY A 179 6.47 -12.71 -12.39
C GLY A 179 6.87 -11.29 -12.84
N THR A 180 8.14 -10.91 -12.70
CA THR A 180 8.67 -9.61 -13.13
C THR A 180 9.27 -9.75 -14.52
N SER A 181 8.76 -9.01 -15.50
CA SER A 181 9.35 -8.94 -16.85
C SER A 181 10.63 -8.09 -16.83
N TYR A 182 11.66 -8.51 -17.57
CA TYR A 182 12.99 -7.88 -17.61
C TYR A 182 13.10 -6.84 -18.71
#